data_AF-A0A3N5EHS5-F1
#
_entry.id   AF-A0A3N5EHS5-F1
#
_cell.length_a   1.000
_cell.length_b   1.000
_cell.length_c   1.000
_cell.angle_alpha   90.00
_cell.angle_beta   90.00
_cell.angle_gamma   90.00
#
_symmetry.space_group_name_H-M   'P 1'
#
loop_
_entity.id
_entity.type
_entity.pdbx_description
1 polymer ?
#
loop_
_entity_poly.entity_id
_entity_poly.type
_entity_poly.pdbx_seq_one_letter_code
_entity_poly.pdbx_strand_id
1 'polypeptide(L)'
;MSQRIFFSFHFDNEPWRANLVISSWEKKPEREARGYSIPANYERLKKGEDAEIKKWIDEQLEGTSVTVVLIGSESFNRPYCKYAIEKSFERGNGMVGIYLHKIKDKNGNVSPRGSNKFGVIGMDKNNNPVFFSFSYPTYDWVDDNGFLKLNDWIEEATKKIEDKALTAAVL
;
A
#
# COMPACT_ATOMS: atom_id res chain seq x y z
N MET A 1 15.15 6.68 -13.27
CA MET A 1 15.43 5.99 -11.98
C MET A 1 14.46 4.84 -11.86
N SER A 2 14.91 3.63 -11.50
CA SER A 2 14.01 2.52 -11.17
C SER A 2 13.23 2.89 -9.91
N GLN A 3 11.92 3.11 -10.06
CA GLN A 3 11.04 3.33 -8.91
C GLN A 3 10.69 1.98 -8.29
N ARG A 4 11.03 1.82 -7.01
CA ARG A 4 10.68 0.64 -6.22
C ARG A 4 9.46 0.94 -5.37
N ILE A 5 8.42 0.15 -5.57
CA ILE A 5 7.12 0.36 -4.93
C ILE A 5 6.77 -0.83 -4.07
N PHE A 6 6.29 -0.53 -2.87
CA PHE A 6 5.71 -1.49 -1.96
C PHE A 6 4.20 -1.58 -2.17
N PHE A 7 3.66 -2.77 -2.41
CA PHE A 7 2.20 -2.98 -2.42
C PHE A 7 1.77 -3.65 -1.12
N SER A 8 0.87 -3.01 -0.37
CA SER A 8 0.27 -3.55 0.86
C SER A 8 -1.15 -4.02 0.59
N PHE A 9 -1.44 -5.31 0.79
CA PHE A 9 -2.80 -5.83 0.59
C PHE A 9 -3.11 -7.07 1.44
N HIS A 10 -4.39 -7.36 1.60
CA HIS A 10 -4.85 -8.59 2.24
C HIS A 10 -5.02 -9.71 1.20
N PHE A 11 -4.35 -10.84 1.41
CA PHE A 11 -4.30 -11.91 0.41
C PHE A 11 -5.37 -12.97 0.53
N ASP A 12 -5.89 -13.26 1.73
CA ASP A 12 -6.78 -14.44 1.90
C ASP A 12 -8.08 -14.30 1.09
N ASN A 13 -8.57 -13.07 0.94
CA ASN A 13 -9.80 -12.80 0.19
C ASN A 13 -9.60 -12.23 -1.21
N GLU A 14 -8.46 -11.58 -1.49
CA GLU A 14 -8.33 -10.72 -2.68
C GLU A 14 -7.03 -10.89 -3.50
N PRO A 15 -6.45 -12.11 -3.59
CA PRO A 15 -5.19 -12.27 -4.32
C PRO A 15 -5.39 -11.99 -5.81
N TRP A 16 -6.57 -12.32 -6.35
CA TRP A 16 -6.91 -12.08 -7.76
C TRP A 16 -6.96 -10.58 -8.10
N ARG A 17 -7.67 -9.80 -7.28
CA ARG A 17 -7.86 -8.36 -7.51
C ARG A 17 -6.55 -7.61 -7.33
N ALA A 18 -5.78 -7.96 -6.30
CA ALA A 18 -4.47 -7.37 -6.05
C ALA A 18 -3.48 -7.71 -7.16
N ASN A 19 -3.39 -8.98 -7.58
CA ASN A 19 -2.50 -9.40 -8.66
C ASN A 19 -2.83 -8.69 -9.99
N LEU A 20 -4.11 -8.43 -10.28
CA LEU A 20 -4.50 -7.66 -11.47
C LEU A 20 -3.87 -6.26 -11.45
N VAL A 21 -3.94 -5.57 -10.31
CA VAL A 21 -3.34 -4.23 -10.14
C VAL A 21 -1.82 -4.31 -10.24
N ILE A 22 -1.18 -5.22 -9.50
CA ILE A 22 0.28 -5.37 -9.45
C ILE A 22 0.83 -5.71 -10.84
N SER A 23 0.30 -6.75 -11.50
CA SER A 23 0.72 -7.16 -12.83
C SER A 23 0.45 -6.11 -13.90
N SER A 24 -0.56 -5.25 -13.72
CA SER A 24 -0.77 -4.11 -14.64
C SER A 24 0.36 -3.09 -14.56
N TRP A 25 0.98 -2.94 -13.38
CA TRP A 25 2.06 -2.00 -13.14
C TRP A 25 3.44 -2.55 -13.56
N GLU A 26 3.69 -3.83 -13.28
CA GLU A 26 4.96 -4.54 -13.57
C GLU A 26 5.27 -4.73 -15.06
N LYS A 27 4.27 -4.72 -15.94
CA LYS A 27 4.43 -4.98 -17.38
C LYS A 27 5.30 -3.96 -18.14
N LYS A 28 5.96 -3.01 -17.47
CA LYS A 28 6.86 -2.04 -18.11
C LYS A 28 8.33 -2.35 -17.75
N PRO A 29 9.26 -2.34 -18.72
CA PRO A 29 10.62 -2.87 -18.58
C PRO A 29 11.53 -2.16 -17.55
N GLU A 30 11.15 -0.98 -17.05
CA GLU A 30 11.95 -0.16 -16.13
C GLU A 30 11.42 -0.18 -14.68
N ARG A 31 10.52 -1.11 -14.34
CA ARG A 31 9.80 -1.10 -13.05
C ARG A 31 10.09 -2.36 -12.23
N GLU A 32 10.36 -2.15 -10.96
CA GLU A 32 10.55 -3.22 -9.98
C GLU A 32 9.48 -3.08 -8.88
N ALA A 33 8.56 -4.05 -8.82
CA ALA A 33 7.59 -4.10 -7.73
C ALA A 33 8.18 -4.93 -6.60
N ARG A 34 8.23 -4.37 -5.39
CA ARG A 34 8.39 -5.15 -4.17
C ARG A 34 7.00 -5.37 -3.61
N GLY A 35 6.30 -6.35 -4.16
CA GLY A 35 4.97 -6.71 -3.70
C GLY A 35 5.05 -7.40 -2.34
N TYR A 36 4.48 -6.78 -1.31
CA TYR A 36 4.16 -7.49 -0.08
C TYR A 36 2.77 -8.10 -0.23
N SER A 37 2.79 -9.34 -0.66
CA SER A 37 1.68 -10.25 -0.58
C SER A 37 1.89 -11.06 0.69
N ILE A 38 0.95 -11.08 1.65
CA ILE A 38 0.94 -12.16 2.65
C ILE A 38 0.33 -13.36 1.96
N PRO A 39 1.03 -14.28 1.26
CA PRO A 39 0.33 -15.43 0.70
C PRO A 39 -0.52 -16.11 1.79
N ALA A 40 -1.62 -16.73 1.37
CA ALA A 40 -2.50 -17.62 2.12
C ALA A 40 -1.77 -18.84 2.72
N ASN A 41 -0.44 -18.78 2.83
CA ASN A 41 0.38 -19.53 3.75
C ASN A 41 0.33 -18.94 5.16
N TYR A 42 -0.88 -18.59 5.63
CA TYR A 42 -1.18 -18.45 7.05
C TYR A 42 -0.69 -19.68 7.84
N GLU A 43 -0.50 -20.84 7.19
CA GLU A 43 0.12 -22.05 7.76
C GLU A 43 1.66 -22.06 7.86
N ARG A 44 2.43 -21.42 6.95
CA ARG A 44 3.89 -21.24 7.16
C ARG A 44 4.16 -20.15 8.19
N LEU A 45 3.34 -19.10 8.19
CA LEU A 45 3.45 -17.97 9.13
C LEU A 45 2.95 -18.30 10.53
N LYS A 46 2.05 -19.29 10.71
CA LYS A 46 1.72 -19.85 12.04
C LYS A 46 2.90 -20.52 12.75
N LYS A 47 3.94 -20.91 12.02
CA LYS A 47 5.18 -21.45 12.59
C LYS A 47 6.24 -20.38 12.83
N GLY A 48 6.06 -19.19 12.27
CA GLY A 48 6.91 -18.03 12.52
C GLY A 48 6.34 -17.19 13.65
N GLU A 49 7.20 -16.70 14.52
CA GLU A 49 6.78 -15.74 15.55
C GLU A 49 6.39 -14.41 14.87
N ASP A 50 5.43 -13.65 15.42
CA ASP A 50 4.96 -12.35 14.89
C ASP A 50 6.09 -11.40 14.46
N ALA A 51 7.24 -11.51 15.14
CA ALA A 51 8.48 -10.82 14.82
C ALA A 51 9.03 -11.13 13.41
N GLU A 52 8.92 -12.36 12.92
CA GLU A 52 9.40 -12.75 11.59
C GLU A 52 8.59 -12.09 10.48
N ILE A 53 7.27 -12.00 10.65
CA ILE A 53 6.38 -11.34 9.67
C ILE A 53 6.69 -9.85 9.61
N LYS A 54 6.84 -9.22 10.77
CA LYS A 54 7.21 -7.80 10.87
C LYS A 54 8.57 -7.52 10.27
N LYS A 55 9.57 -8.35 10.58
CA LYS A 55 10.89 -8.27 9.97
C LYS A 55 10.84 -8.41 8.45
N TRP A 56 10.05 -9.36 7.96
CA TRP A 56 9.87 -9.54 6.52
C TRP A 56 9.20 -8.30 5.87
N ILE A 57 8.20 -7.69 6.52
CA ILE A 57 7.61 -6.41 6.08
C ILE A 57 8.69 -5.33 5.98
N ASP A 58 9.51 -5.18 7.03
CA ASP A 58 10.57 -4.18 7.08
C ASP A 58 11.56 -4.36 5.92
N GLU A 59 12.01 -5.60 5.67
CA GLU A 59 12.90 -5.94 4.55
C GLU A 59 12.29 -5.63 3.18
N GLN A 60 10.98 -5.86 3.00
CA GLN A 60 10.29 -5.53 1.75
C GLN A 60 10.14 -4.02 1.54
N LEU A 61 10.02 -3.24 2.62
CA LEU A 61 9.98 -1.79 2.55
C LEU A 61 11.35 -1.21 2.18
N GLU A 62 12.46 -1.91 2.45
CA GLU A 62 13.80 -1.44 2.12
C GLU A 62 13.99 -1.06 0.64
N GLY A 63 14.51 0.15 0.44
CA GLY A 63 14.72 0.73 -0.88
C GLY A 63 13.46 1.13 -1.65
N THR A 64 12.27 1.06 -1.03
CA THR A 64 11.02 1.56 -1.63
C THR A 64 10.79 3.03 -1.30
N SER A 65 10.22 3.79 -2.24
CA SER A 65 9.88 5.20 -2.06
C SER A 65 8.38 5.43 -1.86
N VAL A 66 7.55 4.55 -2.41
CA VAL A 66 6.09 4.66 -2.38
C VAL A 66 5.47 3.36 -1.88
N THR A 67 4.47 3.49 -1.02
CA THR A 67 3.61 2.40 -0.55
C THR A 67 2.20 2.56 -1.11
N VAL A 68 1.79 1.61 -1.96
CA VAL A 68 0.44 1.50 -2.49
C VAL A 68 -0.37 0.56 -1.60
N VAL A 69 -1.38 1.10 -0.93
CA VAL A 69 -2.28 0.35 -0.05
C VAL A 69 -3.51 -0.09 -0.85
N LEU A 70 -3.64 -1.39 -1.12
CA LEU A 70 -4.81 -1.93 -1.79
C LEU A 70 -5.91 -2.26 -0.77
N ILE A 71 -7.02 -1.54 -0.89
CA ILE A 71 -8.10 -1.50 0.08
C ILE A 71 -9.28 -2.33 -0.46
N GLY A 72 -9.42 -3.53 0.07
CA GLY A 72 -10.59 -4.34 -0.15
C GLY A 72 -11.42 -4.50 1.10
N SER A 73 -12.43 -5.38 1.05
CA SER A 73 -13.51 -5.41 2.05
C SER A 73 -13.02 -5.62 3.49
N GLU A 74 -11.91 -6.33 3.68
CA GLU A 74 -11.39 -6.70 4.99
C GLU A 74 -10.02 -6.11 5.34
N SER A 75 -9.38 -5.37 4.43
CA SER A 75 -8.00 -4.88 4.62
C SER A 75 -7.82 -4.06 5.90
N PHE A 76 -8.84 -3.32 6.34
CA PHE A 76 -8.75 -2.40 7.48
C PHE A 76 -8.56 -3.08 8.84
N ASN A 77 -9.02 -4.34 8.98
CA ASN A 77 -8.97 -5.10 10.23
C ASN A 77 -7.68 -5.92 10.39
N ARG A 78 -6.73 -5.82 9.43
CA ARG A 78 -5.58 -6.70 9.38
C ARG A 78 -4.35 -6.04 10.03
N PRO A 79 -3.76 -6.65 11.09
CA PRO A 79 -2.69 -6.03 11.86
C PRO A 79 -1.44 -5.78 11.02
N TYR A 80 -1.12 -6.65 10.07
CA TYR A 80 0.05 -6.49 9.20
C TYR A 80 -0.13 -5.42 8.12
N CYS A 81 -1.37 -5.18 7.64
CA CYS A 81 -1.64 -4.03 6.79
C CYS A 81 -1.41 -2.73 7.55
N LYS A 82 -1.92 -2.65 8.79
CA LYS A 82 -1.69 -1.51 9.67
C LYS A 82 -0.19 -1.29 9.94
N TYR A 83 0.52 -2.35 10.30
CA TYR A 83 1.96 -2.31 10.56
C TYR A 83 2.76 -1.82 9.34
N ALA A 84 2.45 -2.33 8.15
CA ALA A 84 3.11 -1.88 6.93
C ALA A 84 2.87 -0.39 6.64
N ILE A 85 1.67 0.13 6.93
CA ILE A 85 1.35 1.56 6.80
C ILE A 85 2.11 2.39 7.84
N GLU A 86 2.13 1.95 9.10
CA GLU A 86 2.89 2.59 10.18
C GLU A 86 4.39 2.66 9.84
N LYS A 87 4.97 1.56 9.35
CA LYS A 87 6.38 1.51 8.93
C LYS A 87 6.67 2.31 7.68
N SER A 88 5.74 2.35 6.73
CA SER A 88 5.85 3.24 5.56
C SER A 88 5.84 4.71 5.98
N PHE A 89 5.00 5.07 6.95
CA PHE A 89 4.97 6.42 7.52
C PHE A 89 6.28 6.77 8.22
N GLU A 90 6.79 5.88 9.09
CA GLU A 90 8.06 6.06 9.82
C GLU A 90 9.24 6.28 8.86
N ARG A 91 9.26 5.55 7.74
CA ARG A 91 10.32 5.63 6.73
C ARG A 91 10.19 6.83 5.78
N GLY A 92 9.11 7.61 5.91
CA GLY A 92 8.85 8.76 5.05
C GLY A 92 8.39 8.39 3.63
N ASN A 93 7.91 7.17 3.41
CA ASN A 93 7.39 6.76 2.11
C ASN A 93 6.17 7.61 1.73
N GLY A 94 6.03 7.90 0.44
CA GLY A 94 4.79 8.40 -0.12
C GLY A 94 3.76 7.29 -0.06
N MET A 95 2.51 7.61 0.21
CA MET A 95 1.46 6.58 0.25
C MET A 95 0.25 6.96 -0.59
N VAL A 96 -0.39 5.94 -1.15
CA VAL A 96 -1.64 6.07 -1.90
C VAL A 96 -2.52 4.86 -1.63
N GLY A 97 -3.81 5.10 -1.43
CA GLY A 97 -4.81 4.04 -1.28
C GLY A 97 -5.52 3.75 -2.59
N ILE A 98 -5.82 2.47 -2.86
CA ILE A 98 -6.58 2.04 -4.04
C ILE A 98 -7.65 1.06 -3.63
N TYR A 99 -8.92 1.42 -3.81
CA TYR A 99 -10.03 0.50 -3.61
C TYR A 99 -10.09 -0.55 -4.71
N LEU A 100 -10.21 -1.81 -4.31
CA LEU A 100 -10.29 -2.96 -5.22
C LEU A 100 -11.74 -3.46 -5.43
N HIS A 101 -12.70 -2.91 -4.68
CA HIS A 101 -14.01 -3.52 -4.48
C HIS A 101 -14.83 -3.76 -5.77
N LYS A 102 -14.63 -2.93 -6.78
CA LYS A 102 -15.29 -3.03 -8.10
C LYS A 102 -14.60 -3.95 -9.09
N ILE A 103 -13.40 -4.45 -8.78
CA ILE A 103 -12.70 -5.42 -9.62
C ILE A 103 -13.41 -6.77 -9.50
N LYS A 104 -13.75 -7.38 -10.63
CA LYS A 104 -14.34 -8.72 -10.63
C LYS A 104 -13.29 -9.76 -10.22
N ASP A 105 -13.68 -10.70 -9.36
CA ASP A 105 -12.89 -11.90 -9.11
C ASP A 105 -13.00 -12.91 -10.25
N LYS A 106 -12.35 -14.07 -10.09
CA LYS A 106 -12.37 -15.19 -11.06
C LYS A 106 -13.79 -15.70 -11.39
N ASN A 107 -14.77 -15.46 -10.52
CA ASN A 107 -16.16 -15.88 -10.69
C ASN A 107 -17.03 -14.74 -11.25
N GLY A 108 -16.46 -13.56 -11.53
CA GLY A 108 -17.19 -12.39 -12.02
C GLY A 108 -17.81 -11.52 -10.93
N ASN A 109 -17.57 -11.80 -9.65
CA ASN A 109 -18.20 -11.09 -8.54
C ASN A 109 -17.36 -9.89 -8.05
N VAL A 110 -18.03 -8.87 -7.54
CA VAL A 110 -17.45 -7.71 -6.85
C VAL A 110 -17.51 -7.90 -5.33
N SER A 111 -16.72 -7.14 -4.57
CA SER A 111 -16.77 -7.16 -3.10
C SER A 111 -17.37 -5.87 -2.55
N PRO A 112 -17.87 -5.87 -1.29
CA PRO A 112 -18.20 -4.63 -0.59
C PRO A 112 -16.98 -3.71 -0.46
N ARG A 113 -17.21 -2.40 -0.46
CA ARG A 113 -16.11 -1.43 -0.26
C ARG A 113 -15.55 -1.54 1.16
N GLY A 114 -14.23 -1.66 1.25
CA GLY A 114 -13.51 -1.62 2.52
C GLY A 114 -13.42 -0.23 3.14
N SER A 115 -12.96 -0.18 4.38
CA SER A 115 -12.60 1.06 5.06
C SER A 115 -11.13 1.43 4.82
N ASN A 116 -10.83 2.71 4.61
CA ASN A 116 -9.46 3.24 4.62
C ASN A 116 -9.06 3.81 5.99
N LYS A 117 -9.90 3.63 7.02
CA LYS A 117 -9.65 4.08 8.39
C LYS A 117 -8.82 3.03 9.14
N PHE A 118 -7.51 3.03 8.91
CA PHE A 118 -6.55 2.13 9.57
C PHE A 118 -6.18 2.56 11.01
N GLY A 119 -6.85 3.58 11.55
CA GLY A 119 -6.50 4.20 12.83
C GLY A 119 -5.35 5.19 12.71
N VAL A 120 -4.74 5.51 13.85
CA VAL A 120 -3.51 6.32 13.93
C VAL A 120 -2.36 5.51 13.35
N ILE A 121 -1.62 6.13 12.42
CA ILE A 121 -0.48 5.52 11.73
C ILE A 121 0.87 6.12 12.16
N GLY A 122 0.84 7.18 12.96
CA GLY A 122 2.03 7.86 13.50
C GLY A 122 1.68 9.23 14.07
N MET A 123 2.72 10.01 14.40
CA MET A 123 2.60 11.39 14.88
C MET A 123 3.30 12.36 13.92
N ASP A 124 2.76 13.56 13.76
CA ASP A 124 3.43 14.63 13.05
C ASP A 124 4.50 15.33 13.92
N LYS A 125 5.19 16.33 13.36
CA LYS A 125 6.23 17.10 14.07
C LYS A 125 5.71 17.87 15.29
N ASN A 126 4.41 18.08 15.40
CA ASN A 126 3.73 18.80 16.48
C ASN A 126 3.05 17.83 17.46
N ASN A 127 3.36 16.53 17.40
CA ASN A 127 2.73 15.47 18.19
C ASN A 127 1.22 15.28 17.95
N ASN A 128 0.71 15.68 16.78
CA ASN A 128 -0.67 15.36 16.41
C ASN A 128 -0.78 13.98 15.77
N PRO A 129 -1.87 13.22 16.04
CA PRO A 129 -2.09 11.92 15.42
C PRO A 129 -2.30 12.04 13.91
N VAL A 130 -1.56 11.24 13.16
CA VAL A 130 -1.69 11.13 11.70
C VAL A 130 -2.57 9.93 11.37
N PHE A 131 -3.51 10.15 10.45
CA PHE A 131 -4.43 9.13 9.97
C PHE A 131 -4.26 8.96 8.46
N PHE A 132 -4.23 7.71 7.99
CA PHE A 132 -4.09 7.41 6.56
C PHE A 132 -5.19 8.08 5.73
N SER A 133 -6.46 7.92 6.15
CA SER A 133 -7.65 8.39 5.43
C SER A 133 -7.70 9.89 5.18
N PHE A 134 -6.99 10.68 5.97
CA PHE A 134 -6.96 12.14 5.85
C PHE A 134 -5.67 12.66 5.19
N SER A 135 -4.56 11.93 5.37
CA SER A 135 -3.23 12.43 5.00
C SER A 135 -2.80 11.98 3.60
N TYR A 136 -3.42 10.92 3.07
CA TYR A 136 -3.03 10.30 1.81
C TYR A 136 -4.22 10.13 0.86
N PRO A 137 -4.03 10.37 -0.45
CA PRO A 137 -5.09 10.22 -1.43
C PRO A 137 -5.52 8.76 -1.51
N THR A 138 -6.82 8.55 -1.73
CA THR A 138 -7.39 7.22 -1.95
C THR A 138 -8.26 7.27 -3.20
N TYR A 139 -7.98 6.38 -4.16
CA TYR A 139 -8.68 6.26 -5.44
C TYR A 139 -9.44 4.93 -5.51
N ASP A 140 -10.39 4.81 -6.43
CA ASP A 140 -10.97 3.54 -6.84
C ASP A 140 -10.37 3.06 -8.15
N TRP A 141 -9.97 1.79 -8.21
CA TRP A 141 -9.34 1.23 -9.40
C TRP A 141 -10.20 1.34 -10.65
N VAL A 142 -11.51 1.12 -10.52
CA VAL A 142 -12.43 1.08 -11.66
C VAL A 142 -12.94 2.47 -12.00
N ASP A 143 -13.43 3.22 -11.01
CA ASP A 143 -14.04 4.54 -11.27
C ASP A 143 -13.00 5.58 -11.71
N ASP A 144 -11.78 5.53 -11.17
CA ASP A 144 -10.75 6.54 -11.43
C ASP A 144 -9.77 6.11 -12.55
N ASN A 145 -10.12 5.09 -13.35
CA ASN A 145 -9.32 4.57 -14.46
C ASN A 145 -7.89 4.13 -14.04
N GLY A 146 -7.79 3.33 -12.98
CA GLY A 146 -6.52 2.94 -12.37
C GLY A 146 -5.52 2.28 -13.33
N PHE A 147 -5.99 1.54 -14.34
CA PHE A 147 -5.13 0.95 -15.37
C PHE A 147 -4.25 1.99 -16.09
N LEU A 148 -4.79 3.19 -16.33
CA LEU A 148 -4.07 4.29 -16.97
C LEU A 148 -3.42 5.22 -15.94
N LYS A 149 -4.08 5.43 -14.79
CA LYS A 149 -3.75 6.47 -13.81
C LYS A 149 -2.85 6.06 -12.66
N LEU A 150 -2.61 4.76 -12.46
CA LEU A 150 -1.80 4.27 -11.34
C LEU A 150 -0.43 4.96 -11.24
N ASN A 151 0.21 5.21 -12.38
CA ASN A 151 1.54 5.84 -12.39
C ASN A 151 1.49 7.30 -11.96
N ASP A 152 0.50 8.04 -12.47
CA ASP A 152 0.30 9.44 -12.11
C ASP A 152 0.14 9.56 -10.59
N TRP A 153 -0.64 8.67 -9.97
CA TRP A 153 -0.83 8.64 -8.51
C TRP A 153 0.45 8.34 -7.72
N ILE A 154 1.27 7.42 -8.23
CA ILE A 154 2.56 7.07 -7.63
C ILE A 154 3.55 8.24 -7.75
N GLU A 155 3.60 8.89 -8.91
CA GLU A 155 4.44 10.05 -9.15
C GLU A 155 4.02 11.24 -8.27
N GLU A 156 2.72 11.49 -8.13
CA GLU A 156 2.18 12.49 -7.19
C GLU A 156 2.57 12.17 -5.74
N ALA A 157 2.48 10.90 -5.34
CA ALA A 157 2.91 10.47 -4.01
C ALA A 157 4.41 10.70 -3.79
N THR A 158 5.23 10.49 -4.82
CA THR A 158 6.69 10.71 -4.79
C THR A 158 7.03 12.19 -4.68
N LYS A 159 6.42 13.05 -5.51
CA LYS A 159 6.64 14.51 -5.50
C LYS A 159 6.33 15.13 -4.14
N LYS A 160 5.25 14.70 -3.48
CA LYS A 160 4.89 15.17 -2.13
C LYS A 160 5.96 14.87 -1.08
N ILE A 161 6.77 13.82 -1.26
CA ILE A 161 7.91 13.52 -0.37
C ILE A 161 9.04 14.50 -0.67
N GLU A 162 9.37 14.69 -1.95
CA GLU A 162 10.45 15.58 -2.40
C GLU A 162 10.19 17.02 -1.94
N ASP A 163 8.96 17.52 -2.09
CA ASP A 163 8.56 18.86 -1.63
C ASP A 163 8.71 19.02 -0.11
N LYS A 164 8.33 17.98 0.67
CA LYS A 164 8.50 17.97 2.12
C LYS A 164 9.97 17.94 2.52
N ALA A 165 10.80 17.17 1.81
CA ALA A 165 12.24 17.09 2.07
C ALA A 165 12.93 18.44 1.74
N LEU A 166 12.57 19.06 0.62
CA LEU A 166 13.10 20.37 0.22
C LEU A 166 12.71 21.46 1.24
N THR A 167 11.45 21.46 1.69
CA THR A 167 10.98 22.40 2.73
C THR A 167 11.70 22.20 4.06
N ALA A 168 12.06 20.96 4.40
CA ALA A 168 12.80 20.66 5.62
C ALA A 168 14.29 21.03 5.56
N ALA A 169 14.89 21.06 4.36
CA ALA A 169 16.31 21.38 4.18
C ALA A 169 16.62 22.88 4.14
N VAL A 170 15.59 23.73 3.98
CA VAL A 170 15.71 25.20 3.92
C VAL A 170 15.51 25.86 5.30
N LEU A 171 15.20 25.08 6.34
CA LEU A 171 15.06 25.49 7.74
C LEU A 171 16.26 25.02 8.56
#